data_AF-A0A0U1CTY7-F1
#
_entry.id   AF-A0A0U1CTY7-F1
#
_cell.length_a   1.000
_cell.length_b   1.000
_cell.length_c   1.000
_cell.angle_alpha   90.00
_cell.angle_beta   90.00
_cell.angle_gamma   90.00
#
_symmetry.space_group_name_H-M   'P 1'
#
loop_
_entity.id
_entity.type
_entity.pdbx_description
1 polymer ?
#
loop_
_entity_poly.entity_id
_entity_poly.type
_entity_poly.pdbx_seq_one_letter_code
_entity_poly.pdbx_strand_id
1 'polypeptide(L)'
;MPLGDGLQGLVTLTAVVIGSLLAKTIFRRCNQPTVLGPIVFGLLLGAIVASCNSQSIRIVLPGTSKFLVESAGTAGLLLLMFAVGIELRTHRQTKDGRPRHWQLGAAAMFPIALCAAAAWPFAHQLTGMKGNTFSAWAFVGVALGVTAVPVLVLVIQDLRVTSSPVARAAIRIAVITDGLAWAMVTLLLVLTAKHGAMSAAELGIGVALLVVVILIAPRIISRYRAFEQNSPRAITMFACALTGAASTQILGLHPAVGAIIAGYFFPATLTNDRAKHVLETVIDLLIPAFFVAASLSVPLHTLRDQLSRQGLLCVLSLTIAAFASKLLAGYFFGRSRGYTRRASSQLGALLNCRGVTEIAIASVGYQAQLIGAYAFAMLCGLAIFTTAVTAPLFRAVEPRAHTRSIEGISVASG
;
A
#
# COMPACT_ATOMS: atom_id res chain seq x y z
N MET A 1 24.20 20.08 20.69
CA MET A 1 24.05 20.24 19.22
C MET A 1 23.53 21.65 18.97
N PRO A 2 23.98 22.37 17.93
CA PRO A 2 23.67 23.80 17.76
C PRO A 2 22.21 24.09 17.35
N LEU A 3 21.46 23.08 16.91
CA LEU A 3 20.03 23.15 16.62
C LEU A 3 19.30 22.38 17.73
N GLY A 4 18.22 22.94 18.30
CA GLY A 4 17.40 22.22 19.29
C GLY A 4 16.77 20.95 18.69
N ASP A 5 16.50 19.95 19.54
CA ASP A 5 16.08 18.59 19.13
C ASP A 5 14.88 18.55 18.17
N GLY A 6 13.90 19.45 18.35
CA GLY A 6 12.74 19.55 17.47
C GLY A 6 13.08 20.04 16.06
N LEU A 7 13.92 21.08 15.96
CA LEU A 7 14.35 21.63 14.67
C LEU A 7 15.23 20.63 13.92
N GLN A 8 16.08 19.90 14.64
CA GLN A 8 16.88 18.82 14.05
C GLN A 8 15.99 17.73 13.45
N GLY A 9 14.91 17.33 14.12
CA GLY A 9 13.96 16.36 13.58
C GLY A 9 13.22 16.84 12.34
N LEU A 10 12.83 18.11 12.29
CA LEU A 10 12.23 18.72 11.09
C LEU A 10 13.21 18.78 9.91
N VAL A 11 14.48 19.06 10.18
CA VAL A 11 15.55 19.01 9.15
C VAL A 11 15.73 17.58 8.64
N THR A 12 15.75 16.59 9.52
CA THR A 12 15.80 15.17 9.13
C THR A 12 14.62 14.79 8.23
N LEU A 13 13.39 15.18 8.60
CA LEU A 13 12.20 14.93 7.80
C LEU A 13 12.30 15.59 6.41
N THR A 14 12.78 16.83 6.36
CA THR A 14 13.00 17.56 5.11
C THR A 14 14.02 16.85 4.22
N ALA A 15 15.12 16.36 4.79
CA ALA A 15 16.13 15.60 4.07
C ALA A 15 15.56 14.29 3.49
N VAL A 16 14.71 13.59 4.25
CA VAL A 16 14.01 12.37 3.79
C VAL A 16 13.11 12.67 2.58
N VAL A 17 12.33 13.76 2.65
CA VAL A 17 11.43 14.18 1.56
C VAL A 17 12.22 14.56 0.32
N ILE A 18 13.22 15.42 0.45
CA ILE A 18 14.06 15.87 -0.68
C ILE A 18 14.78 14.68 -1.32
N GLY A 19 15.38 13.79 -0.52
CA GLY A 19 16.04 12.58 -1.01
C GLY A 19 15.09 11.67 -1.78
N SER A 20 13.84 11.56 -1.32
CA SER A 20 12.79 10.78 -2.00
C SER A 20 12.36 11.40 -3.34
N LEU A 21 12.30 12.74 -3.44
CA LEU A 21 12.03 13.44 -4.70
C LEU A 21 13.18 13.30 -5.71
N LEU A 22 14.43 13.33 -5.23
CA LEU A 22 15.60 13.07 -6.06
C LEU A 22 15.59 11.62 -6.59
N ALA A 23 15.33 10.65 -5.71
CA ALA A 23 15.17 9.25 -6.09
C ALA A 23 14.05 9.05 -7.12
N LYS A 24 12.90 9.73 -6.93
CA LYS A 24 11.79 9.75 -7.90
C LYS A 24 12.27 10.20 -9.29
N THR A 25 13.13 11.23 -9.35
CA THR A 25 13.69 11.76 -10.59
C THR A 25 14.65 10.77 -11.25
N ILE A 26 15.49 10.08 -10.47
CA ILE A 26 16.42 9.05 -10.97
C ILE A 26 15.65 7.89 -11.59
N PHE A 27 14.66 7.35 -10.86
CA PHE A 27 13.84 6.23 -11.35
C PHE A 27 13.07 6.60 -12.63
N ARG A 28 12.56 7.84 -12.71
CA ARG A 28 11.95 8.36 -13.94
C ARG A 28 12.92 8.32 -15.13
N ARG A 29 14.19 8.73 -14.94
CA ARG A 29 15.23 8.68 -15.99
C ARG A 29 15.55 7.25 -16.41
N CYS A 30 15.46 6.29 -15.49
CA CYS A 30 15.66 4.87 -15.77
C CYS A 30 14.44 4.17 -16.41
N ASN A 31 13.38 4.91 -16.77
CA ASN A 31 12.10 4.36 -17.24
C ASN A 31 11.45 3.36 -16.25
N GLN A 32 11.69 3.56 -14.96
CA GLN A 32 11.09 2.79 -13.88
C GLN A 32 9.93 3.57 -13.23
N PRO A 33 8.92 2.88 -12.67
CA PRO A 33 7.82 3.53 -11.97
C PRO A 33 8.32 4.48 -10.88
N THR A 34 7.88 5.73 -10.93
CA THR A 34 8.43 6.80 -10.06
C THR A 34 8.17 6.57 -8.58
N VAL A 35 7.14 5.78 -8.24
CA VAL A 35 6.81 5.36 -6.86
C VAL A 35 7.92 4.52 -6.20
N LEU A 36 8.76 3.84 -6.99
CA LEU A 36 9.87 3.05 -6.47
C LEU A 36 10.96 3.90 -5.84
N GLY A 37 11.14 5.15 -6.30
CA GLY A 37 12.19 6.04 -5.80
C GLY A 37 12.12 6.24 -4.29
N PRO A 38 11.01 6.78 -3.74
CA PRO A 38 10.83 6.95 -2.29
C PRO A 38 10.94 5.65 -1.49
N ILE A 39 10.40 4.53 -2.02
CA ILE A 39 10.44 3.21 -1.36
C ILE A 39 11.89 2.74 -1.22
N VAL A 40 12.62 2.70 -2.33
CA VAL A 40 14.01 2.23 -2.37
C VAL A 40 14.91 3.18 -1.58
N PHE A 41 14.71 4.49 -1.70
CA PHE A 41 15.44 5.48 -0.92
C PHE A 41 15.22 5.28 0.58
N GLY A 42 13.97 5.12 1.02
CA GLY A 42 13.65 4.92 2.43
C GLY A 42 14.23 3.61 2.98
N LEU A 43 14.17 2.53 2.21
CA LEU A 43 14.75 1.24 2.58
C LEU A 43 16.28 1.29 2.66
N LEU A 44 16.94 1.88 1.66
CA LEU A 44 18.40 2.03 1.66
C LEU A 44 18.87 2.94 2.80
N LEU A 45 18.21 4.08 3.00
CA LEU A 45 18.57 5.01 4.05
C LEU A 45 18.46 4.35 5.43
N GLY A 46 17.35 3.66 5.71
CA GLY A 46 17.20 2.95 6.98
C GLY A 46 18.17 1.79 7.14
N ALA A 47 18.48 1.05 6.07
CA ALA A 47 19.48 -0.03 6.11
C ALA A 47 20.90 0.50 6.37
N ILE A 48 21.27 1.63 5.74
CA ILE A 48 22.55 2.31 5.97
C ILE A 48 22.63 2.79 7.42
N VAL A 49 21.59 3.47 7.91
CA VAL A 49 21.52 3.94 9.29
C VAL A 49 21.59 2.77 10.27
N ALA A 50 20.87 1.68 10.03
CA ALA A 50 20.92 0.48 10.85
C ALA A 50 22.30 -0.21 10.83
N SER A 51 23.10 0.00 9.78
CA SER A 51 24.45 -0.57 9.65
C SER A 51 25.52 0.27 10.34
N CYS A 52 25.21 1.51 10.69
CA CYS A 52 26.13 2.39 11.40
C CYS A 52 26.28 1.99 12.88
N ASN A 53 27.43 2.28 13.49
CA ASN A 53 27.63 2.09 14.93
C ASN A 53 26.58 2.90 15.71
N SER A 54 26.12 2.36 16.84
CA SER A 54 25.11 2.95 17.74
C SER A 54 25.40 4.43 18.10
N GLN A 55 26.68 4.81 18.16
CA GLN A 55 27.11 6.18 18.41
C GLN A 55 26.86 7.11 17.20
N SER A 56 27.10 6.64 15.98
CA SER A 56 26.83 7.38 14.73
C SER A 56 25.32 7.54 14.50
N ILE A 57 24.52 6.53 14.85
CA ILE A 57 23.04 6.62 14.77
C ILE A 57 22.51 7.72 15.69
N ARG A 58 23.02 7.82 16.92
CA ARG A 58 22.59 8.87 17.86
C ARG A 58 22.93 10.28 17.40
N ILE A 59 23.99 10.43 16.60
CA ILE A 59 24.41 11.72 16.04
C ILE A 59 23.56 12.10 14.82
N VAL A 60 23.29 11.14 13.93
CA VAL A 60 22.56 11.36 12.67
C VAL A 60 21.03 11.36 12.88
N LEU A 61 20.53 10.53 13.81
CA LEU A 61 19.12 10.34 14.09
C LEU A 61 18.86 10.29 15.61
N PRO A 62 18.86 11.45 16.30
CA PRO A 62 18.47 11.51 17.71
C PRO A 62 17.06 10.93 17.94
N GLY A 63 16.77 10.50 19.17
CA GLY A 63 15.48 9.89 19.52
C GLY A 63 14.27 10.75 19.13
N THR A 64 14.38 12.07 19.30
CA THR A 64 13.33 13.04 18.91
C THR A 64 13.12 13.07 17.39
N SER A 65 14.19 13.06 16.59
CA SER A 65 14.11 12.98 15.13
C SER A 65 13.48 11.68 14.66
N LYS A 66 13.85 10.55 15.28
CA LYS A 66 13.25 9.25 14.99
C LYS A 66 11.75 9.25 15.26
N PHE A 67 11.32 9.74 16.41
CA PHE A 67 9.90 9.84 16.77
C PHE A 67 9.10 10.72 15.79
N LEU A 68 9.67 11.85 15.35
CA LEU A 68 9.03 12.72 14.36
C LEU A 68 8.88 12.03 13.00
N VAL A 69 9.89 11.32 12.53
CA VAL A 69 9.83 10.54 11.28
C VAL A 69 8.79 9.42 11.39
N GLU A 70 8.76 8.69 12.50
CA GLU A 70 7.75 7.64 12.76
C GLU A 70 6.33 8.20 12.84
N SER A 71 6.15 9.34 13.50
CA SER A 71 4.85 10.01 13.61
C SER A 71 4.36 10.53 12.26
N ALA A 72 5.25 11.19 11.50
CA ALA A 72 4.95 11.66 10.15
C ALA A 72 4.62 10.49 9.21
N GLY A 73 5.39 9.41 9.27
CA GLY A 73 5.14 8.20 8.50
C GLY A 73 3.81 7.54 8.86
N THR A 74 3.49 7.44 10.15
CA THR A 74 2.21 6.91 10.62
C THR A 74 1.06 7.76 10.10
N ALA A 75 1.14 9.08 10.18
CA ALA A 75 0.13 9.97 9.63
C ALA A 75 -0.04 9.78 8.11
N GLY A 76 1.06 9.66 7.36
CA GLY A 76 1.04 9.38 5.92
C GLY A 76 0.35 8.05 5.59
N LEU A 77 0.66 6.99 6.35
CA LEU A 77 -0.01 5.69 6.23
C LEU A 77 -1.52 5.81 6.50
N LEU A 78 -1.93 6.48 7.58
CA LEU A 78 -3.35 6.62 7.93
C LEU A 78 -4.13 7.40 6.88
N LEU A 79 -3.55 8.46 6.31
CA LEU A 79 -4.20 9.21 5.23
C LEU A 79 -4.32 8.40 3.95
N LEU A 80 -3.29 7.61 3.62
CA LEU A 80 -3.36 6.66 2.51
C LEU A 80 -4.50 5.66 2.73
N MET A 81 -4.61 5.10 3.93
CA MET A 81 -5.66 4.15 4.28
C MET A 81 -7.06 4.77 4.19
N PHE A 82 -7.19 6.02 4.62
CA PHE A 82 -8.41 6.80 4.44
C PHE A 82 -8.75 7.03 2.96
N ALA A 83 -7.77 7.36 2.12
CA ALA A 83 -7.96 7.51 0.68
C ALA A 83 -8.43 6.19 0.03
N VAL A 84 -7.86 5.05 0.43
CA VAL A 84 -8.33 3.71 0.01
C VAL A 84 -9.80 3.49 0.40
N GLY A 85 -10.20 3.89 1.61
CA GLY A 85 -11.61 3.83 2.03
C GLY A 85 -12.56 4.62 1.10
N ILE A 86 -12.17 5.84 0.71
CA ILE A 86 -12.94 6.67 -0.24
C ILE A 86 -13.07 5.99 -1.61
N GLU A 87 -11.98 5.38 -2.10
CA GLU A 87 -11.94 4.71 -3.39
C GLU A 87 -12.86 3.47 -3.41
N LEU A 88 -12.81 2.66 -2.35
CA LEU A 88 -13.69 1.50 -2.16
C LEU A 88 -15.17 1.88 -2.18
N ARG A 89 -15.54 3.01 -1.55
CA ARG A 89 -16.91 3.54 -1.58
C ARG A 89 -17.32 3.94 -3.00
N THR A 90 -16.44 4.63 -3.71
CA THR A 90 -16.72 5.19 -5.04
C THR A 90 -16.99 4.08 -6.07
N HIS A 91 -16.15 3.05 -6.09
CA HIS A 91 -16.30 1.92 -7.02
C HIS A 91 -17.48 1.00 -6.70
N ARG A 92 -18.00 1.00 -5.47
CA ARG A 92 -19.26 0.30 -5.15
C ARG A 92 -20.48 1.01 -5.75
N GLN A 93 -20.42 2.33 -5.89
CA GLN A 93 -21.56 3.14 -6.35
C GLN A 93 -21.67 3.24 -7.88
N THR A 94 -20.64 2.87 -8.64
CA THR A 94 -20.73 2.83 -10.10
C THR A 94 -21.69 1.73 -10.55
N LYS A 95 -22.87 2.14 -11.04
CA LYS A 95 -23.92 1.29 -11.64
C LYS A 95 -23.50 0.76 -13.02
N ASP A 96 -22.33 0.15 -13.11
CA ASP A 96 -21.97 -0.57 -14.33
C ASP A 96 -22.82 -1.83 -14.41
N GLY A 97 -23.66 -1.92 -15.44
CA GLY A 97 -24.68 -2.96 -15.62
C GLY A 97 -24.12 -4.38 -15.50
N ARG A 98 -24.84 -5.21 -14.73
CA ARG A 98 -24.68 -6.67 -14.54
C ARG A 98 -23.38 -7.30 -15.10
N PRO A 99 -22.19 -7.02 -14.55
CA PRO A 99 -21.08 -7.93 -14.73
C PRO A 99 -21.33 -9.11 -13.78
N ARG A 100 -20.99 -10.34 -14.18
CA ARG A 100 -20.95 -11.49 -13.24
C ARG A 100 -19.97 -11.16 -12.10
N HIS A 101 -20.47 -10.59 -11.00
CA HIS A 101 -19.68 -10.09 -9.86
C HIS A 101 -18.76 -11.19 -9.30
N TRP A 102 -19.19 -12.45 -9.39
CA TRP A 102 -18.40 -13.59 -8.96
C TRP A 102 -17.06 -13.72 -9.69
N GLN A 103 -16.98 -13.40 -10.99
CA GLN A 103 -15.74 -13.52 -11.77
C GLN A 103 -14.67 -12.51 -11.32
N LEU A 104 -15.10 -11.29 -10.97
CA LEU A 104 -14.20 -10.26 -10.44
C LEU A 104 -13.70 -10.65 -9.05
N GLY A 105 -14.60 -11.12 -8.18
CA GLY A 105 -14.22 -11.65 -6.87
C GLY A 105 -13.26 -12.83 -6.97
N ALA A 106 -13.50 -13.76 -7.90
CA ALA A 106 -12.60 -14.88 -8.16
C ALA A 106 -11.22 -14.43 -8.65
N ALA A 107 -11.16 -13.47 -9.58
CA ALA A 107 -9.89 -12.92 -10.07
C ALA A 107 -9.11 -12.16 -8.98
N ALA A 108 -9.80 -11.56 -8.00
CA ALA A 108 -9.19 -10.90 -6.85
C ALA A 108 -8.74 -11.91 -5.77
N MET A 109 -9.53 -12.97 -5.52
CA MET A 109 -9.24 -13.95 -4.47
C MET A 109 -8.20 -14.98 -4.88
N PHE A 110 -8.15 -15.34 -6.16
CA PHE A 110 -7.22 -16.35 -6.66
C PHE A 110 -5.75 -15.99 -6.37
N PRO A 111 -5.26 -14.74 -6.60
CA PRO A 111 -3.93 -14.32 -6.20
C PRO A 111 -3.61 -14.52 -4.71
N ILE A 112 -4.53 -14.11 -3.85
CA ILE A 112 -4.38 -14.22 -2.39
C ILE A 112 -4.32 -15.68 -1.98
N ALA A 113 -5.24 -16.52 -2.48
CA ALA A 113 -5.28 -17.93 -2.15
C ALA A 113 -4.02 -18.69 -2.61
N LEU A 114 -3.54 -18.44 -3.84
CA LEU A 114 -2.35 -19.10 -4.37
C LEU A 114 -1.08 -18.67 -3.61
N CYS A 115 -0.95 -17.37 -3.29
CA CYS A 115 0.17 -16.89 -2.50
C CYS A 115 0.14 -17.41 -1.06
N ALA A 116 -1.04 -17.52 -0.45
CA ALA A 116 -1.20 -18.09 0.88
C ALA A 116 -0.82 -19.58 0.90
N ALA A 117 -1.28 -20.35 -0.11
CA ALA A 117 -0.90 -21.75 -0.27
C ALA A 117 0.62 -21.93 -0.46
N ALA A 118 1.27 -21.04 -1.21
CA ALA A 118 2.72 -21.05 -1.38
C ALA A 118 3.48 -20.64 -0.10
N ALA A 119 2.88 -19.84 0.77
CA ALA A 119 3.46 -19.44 2.06
C ALA A 119 3.30 -20.49 3.15
N TRP A 120 2.31 -21.38 3.05
CA TRP A 120 2.02 -22.42 4.05
C TRP A 120 3.25 -23.27 4.46
N PRO A 121 4.07 -23.81 3.52
CA PRO A 121 5.24 -24.62 3.87
C PRO A 121 6.29 -23.88 4.70
N PHE A 122 6.31 -22.55 4.61
CA PHE A 122 7.27 -21.67 5.28
C PHE A 122 6.68 -20.97 6.51
N ALA A 123 5.48 -21.36 6.95
CA ALA A 123 4.74 -20.65 7.99
C ALA A 123 5.55 -20.36 9.26
N HIS A 124 6.32 -21.33 9.76
CA HIS A 124 7.17 -21.14 10.95
C HIS A 124 8.24 -20.05 10.75
N GLN A 125 8.87 -20.01 9.58
CA GLN A 125 9.89 -19.00 9.26
C GLN A 125 9.27 -17.60 9.06
N LEU A 126 8.00 -17.55 8.65
CA LEU A 126 7.28 -16.30 8.41
C LEU A 126 6.67 -15.70 9.68
N THR A 127 6.50 -16.50 10.74
CA THR A 127 5.74 -16.14 11.94
C THR A 127 6.48 -15.11 12.81
N GLY A 128 5.75 -14.07 13.25
CA GLY A 128 6.25 -13.10 14.22
C GLY A 128 6.05 -13.54 15.67
N MET A 129 6.60 -12.80 16.64
CA MET A 129 6.62 -13.22 18.05
C MET A 129 5.22 -13.42 18.66
N LYS A 130 4.20 -12.72 18.17
CA LYS A 130 2.82 -12.80 18.68
C LYS A 130 1.87 -13.55 17.74
N GLY A 131 2.32 -13.85 16.53
CA GLY A 131 1.52 -14.53 15.51
C GLY A 131 1.44 -16.04 15.74
N ASN A 132 0.36 -16.64 15.26
CA ASN A 132 0.32 -18.08 14.99
C ASN A 132 0.80 -18.33 13.55
N THR A 133 1.27 -19.55 13.27
CA THR A 133 1.61 -20.00 11.92
C THR A 133 0.46 -19.74 10.96
N PHE A 134 -0.78 -20.04 11.37
CA PHE A 134 -2.00 -19.74 10.59
C PHE A 134 -2.05 -18.29 10.11
N SER A 135 -1.98 -17.35 11.05
CA SER A 135 -2.04 -15.93 10.74
C SER A 135 -0.86 -15.48 9.88
N ALA A 136 0.34 -16.04 10.08
CA ALA A 136 1.52 -15.61 9.37
C ALA A 136 1.45 -15.93 7.86
N TRP A 137 1.21 -17.19 7.48
CA TRP A 137 1.15 -17.55 6.06
C TRP A 137 -0.08 -16.98 5.37
N ALA A 138 -1.22 -16.86 6.07
CA ALA A 138 -2.41 -16.22 5.52
C ALA A 138 -2.16 -14.73 5.28
N PHE A 139 -1.52 -14.03 6.22
CA PHE A 139 -1.18 -12.62 6.10
C PHE A 139 -0.17 -12.36 4.98
N VAL A 140 0.86 -13.21 4.86
CA VAL A 140 1.81 -13.16 3.73
C VAL A 140 1.09 -13.40 2.41
N GLY A 141 0.14 -14.33 2.36
CA GLY A 141 -0.70 -14.56 1.18
C GLY A 141 -1.53 -13.33 0.78
N VAL A 142 -2.12 -12.64 1.75
CA VAL A 142 -2.85 -11.38 1.52
C VAL A 142 -1.92 -10.27 1.02
N ALA A 143 -0.78 -10.08 1.68
CA ALA A 143 0.21 -9.07 1.30
C ALA A 143 0.72 -9.29 -0.13
N LEU A 144 1.09 -10.54 -0.48
CA LEU A 144 1.54 -10.89 -1.83
C LEU A 144 0.41 -10.87 -2.87
N GLY A 145 -0.81 -11.18 -2.46
CA GLY A 145 -1.97 -11.29 -3.34
C GLY A 145 -2.59 -9.94 -3.70
N VAL A 146 -2.19 -8.84 -3.07
CA VAL A 146 -2.77 -7.50 -3.31
C VAL A 146 -2.21 -6.83 -4.58
N THR A 147 -2.98 -5.93 -5.21
CA THR A 147 -2.52 -5.10 -6.33
C THR A 147 -2.75 -3.65 -5.96
N ALA A 148 -1.69 -2.85 -5.85
CA ALA A 148 -1.79 -1.47 -5.40
C ALA A 148 -2.44 -0.60 -6.48
N VAL A 149 -3.68 -0.14 -6.24
CA VAL A 149 -4.42 0.69 -7.20
C VAL A 149 -3.68 1.98 -7.58
N PRO A 150 -3.08 2.75 -6.65
CA PRO A 150 -2.38 3.99 -7.01
C PRO A 150 -1.22 3.75 -7.97
N VAL A 151 -0.45 2.68 -7.76
CA VAL A 151 0.68 2.33 -8.63
C VAL A 151 0.18 1.82 -9.98
N LEU A 152 -0.90 1.04 -9.98
CA LEU A 152 -1.53 0.58 -11.21
C LEU A 152 -1.98 1.74 -12.10
N VAL A 153 -2.60 2.77 -11.53
CA VAL A 153 -3.03 3.96 -12.28
C VAL A 153 -1.83 4.68 -12.90
N LEU A 154 -0.75 4.88 -12.13
CA LEU A 154 0.48 5.50 -12.63
C LEU A 154 1.10 4.68 -13.77
N VAL A 155 1.22 3.36 -13.60
CA VAL A 155 1.75 2.48 -14.64
C VAL A 155 0.90 2.50 -15.91
N ILE A 156 -0.44 2.53 -15.79
CA ILE A 156 -1.34 2.66 -16.93
C ILE A 156 -1.15 4.00 -17.66
N GLN A 157 -0.95 5.09 -16.91
CA GLN A 157 -0.68 6.42 -17.47
C GLN A 157 0.68 6.45 -18.19
N ASP A 158 1.73 5.91 -17.57
CA ASP A 158 3.08 5.82 -18.13
C ASP A 158 3.10 4.97 -19.42
N LEU A 159 2.29 3.90 -19.46
CA LEU A 159 2.10 3.06 -20.63
C LEU A 159 1.14 3.66 -21.66
N ARG A 160 0.47 4.78 -21.36
CA ARG A 160 -0.51 5.46 -22.22
C ARG A 160 -1.70 4.59 -22.64
N VAL A 161 -2.12 3.66 -21.79
CA VAL A 161 -3.24 2.72 -22.05
C VAL A 161 -4.50 2.99 -21.23
N THR A 162 -4.64 4.21 -20.70
CA THR A 162 -5.70 4.67 -19.77
C THR A 162 -7.12 4.40 -20.26
N SER A 163 -7.35 4.53 -21.58
CA SER A 163 -8.68 4.37 -22.18
C SER A 163 -9.00 2.92 -22.58
N SER A 164 -8.08 1.97 -22.38
CA SER A 164 -8.26 0.59 -22.83
C SER A 164 -9.25 -0.19 -21.94
N PRO A 165 -10.01 -1.15 -22.50
CA PRO A 165 -10.83 -2.07 -21.70
C PRO A 165 -10.01 -2.88 -20.68
N VAL A 166 -8.76 -3.21 -21.04
CA VAL A 166 -7.80 -3.94 -20.19
C VAL A 166 -7.43 -3.11 -18.96
N ALA A 167 -7.11 -1.82 -19.13
CA ALA A 167 -6.84 -0.90 -18.02
C ALA A 167 -8.04 -0.76 -17.07
N ARG A 168 -9.26 -0.59 -17.61
CA ARG A 168 -10.48 -0.54 -16.79
C ARG A 168 -10.73 -1.83 -16.02
N ALA A 169 -10.50 -2.98 -16.63
CA ALA A 169 -10.62 -4.28 -15.97
C ALA A 169 -9.58 -4.44 -14.85
N ALA A 170 -8.33 -4.04 -15.09
CA ALA A 170 -7.25 -4.09 -14.10
C ALA A 170 -7.60 -3.25 -12.87
N ILE A 171 -8.04 -2.00 -13.06
CA ILE A 171 -8.44 -1.10 -11.96
C ILE A 171 -9.58 -1.71 -11.15
N ARG A 172 -10.63 -2.24 -11.81
CA ARG A 172 -11.75 -2.87 -11.10
C ARG A 172 -11.33 -4.10 -10.27
N ILE A 173 -10.47 -4.95 -10.82
CA ILE A 173 -9.94 -6.12 -10.07
C ILE A 173 -9.09 -5.64 -8.91
N ALA A 174 -8.20 -4.67 -9.12
CA ALA A 174 -7.31 -4.15 -8.08
C ALA A 174 -8.10 -3.54 -6.91
N VAL A 175 -9.14 -2.74 -7.17
CA VAL A 175 -9.98 -2.14 -6.12
C VAL A 175 -10.71 -3.21 -5.30
N ILE A 176 -11.26 -4.24 -5.97
CA ILE A 176 -11.91 -5.36 -5.25
C ILE A 176 -10.88 -6.13 -4.42
N THR A 177 -9.68 -6.33 -4.98
CA THR A 177 -8.57 -6.99 -4.29
C THR A 177 -8.14 -6.20 -3.06
N ASP A 178 -8.01 -4.88 -3.14
CA ASP A 178 -7.68 -4.01 -2.00
C ASP A 178 -8.75 -4.11 -0.91
N GLY A 179 -10.04 -4.04 -1.29
CA GLY A 179 -11.14 -4.18 -0.33
C GLY A 179 -11.15 -5.53 0.38
N LEU A 180 -10.92 -6.62 -0.37
CA LEU A 180 -10.84 -7.97 0.18
C LEU A 180 -9.59 -8.16 1.05
N ALA A 181 -8.44 -7.63 0.62
CA ALA A 181 -7.20 -7.70 1.36
C ALA A 181 -7.33 -7.01 2.71
N TRP A 182 -7.91 -5.81 2.76
CA TRP A 182 -8.11 -5.09 4.02
C TRP A 182 -9.17 -5.73 4.91
N ALA A 183 -10.23 -6.31 4.34
CA ALA A 183 -11.18 -7.11 5.10
C ALA A 183 -10.50 -8.33 5.75
N MET A 184 -9.65 -9.04 4.99
CA MET A 184 -8.87 -10.17 5.49
C MET A 184 -7.82 -9.76 6.52
N VAL A 185 -7.07 -8.68 6.29
CA VAL A 185 -6.11 -8.12 7.26
C VAL A 185 -6.82 -7.78 8.57
N THR A 186 -7.97 -7.11 8.49
CA THR A 186 -8.78 -6.77 9.67
C THR A 186 -9.22 -8.03 10.41
N LEU A 187 -9.73 -9.03 9.69
CA LEU A 187 -10.13 -10.30 10.28
C LEU A 187 -8.94 -11.01 10.95
N LEU A 188 -7.79 -11.09 10.29
CA LEU A 188 -6.58 -11.71 10.83
C LEU A 188 -6.08 -10.98 12.09
N LEU A 189 -6.13 -9.65 12.11
CA LEU A 189 -5.79 -8.85 13.29
C LEU A 189 -6.76 -9.12 14.44
N VAL A 190 -8.06 -9.16 14.18
CA VAL A 190 -9.09 -9.46 15.22
C VAL A 190 -8.92 -10.87 15.77
N LEU A 191 -8.66 -11.87 14.92
CA LEU A 191 -8.49 -13.26 15.33
C LEU A 191 -7.22 -13.49 16.17
N THR A 192 -6.21 -12.66 15.99
CA THR A 192 -4.91 -12.77 16.68
C THR A 192 -4.74 -11.78 17.82
N ALA A 193 -5.63 -10.79 17.92
CA ALA A 193 -5.71 -9.90 19.04
C ALA A 193 -5.94 -10.73 20.31
N LYS A 194 -4.90 -10.84 21.14
CA LYS A 194 -5.06 -11.23 22.52
C LYS A 194 -5.79 -10.09 23.20
N HIS A 195 -7.11 -10.25 23.34
CA HIS A 195 -7.91 -9.38 24.18
C HIS A 195 -7.37 -9.59 25.60
N GLY A 196 -6.42 -8.75 26.02
CA GLY A 196 -6.13 -8.59 27.44
C GLY A 196 -7.41 -8.14 28.16
N ALA A 197 -7.34 -7.94 29.47
CA ALA A 197 -8.43 -7.31 30.21
C ALA A 197 -8.58 -5.84 29.75
N MET A 198 -9.17 -5.62 28.58
CA MET A 198 -9.58 -4.31 28.09
C MET A 198 -10.58 -3.75 29.08
N SER A 199 -10.34 -2.53 29.53
CA SER A 199 -11.25 -1.87 30.45
C SER A 199 -12.59 -1.62 29.75
N ALA A 200 -13.70 -1.70 30.49
CA ALA A 200 -15.02 -1.32 29.97
C ALA A 200 -15.03 0.14 29.44
N ALA A 201 -14.19 1.01 30.01
CA ALA A 201 -14.01 2.38 29.55
C ALA A 201 -13.33 2.45 28.16
N GLU A 202 -12.29 1.64 27.92
CA GLU A 202 -11.59 1.58 26.63
C GLU A 202 -12.54 1.06 25.55
N LEU A 203 -13.28 -0.01 25.84
CA LEU A 203 -14.29 -0.54 24.94
C LEU A 203 -15.36 0.52 24.63
N GLY A 204 -15.87 1.20 25.66
CA GLY A 204 -16.88 2.26 25.51
C GLY A 204 -16.40 3.42 24.64
N ILE A 205 -15.19 3.93 24.89
CA ILE A 205 -14.60 5.05 24.12
C ILE A 205 -14.34 4.62 22.67
N GLY A 206 -13.73 3.45 22.46
CA GLY A 206 -13.42 2.94 21.13
C GLY A 206 -14.67 2.75 20.27
N VAL A 207 -15.72 2.13 20.83
CA VAL A 207 -17.01 1.95 20.15
C VAL A 207 -17.68 3.30 19.90
N ALA A 208 -17.67 4.22 20.88
CA ALA A 208 -18.27 5.55 20.72
C ALA A 208 -17.61 6.34 19.58
N LEU A 209 -16.28 6.36 19.52
CA LEU A 209 -15.56 7.04 18.44
C LEU A 209 -15.84 6.40 17.08
N LEU A 210 -15.96 5.07 17.00
CA LEU A 210 -16.30 4.37 15.77
C LEU A 210 -17.73 4.68 15.32
N VAL A 211 -18.69 4.75 16.26
CA VAL A 211 -20.06 5.24 16.00
C VAL A 211 -20.05 6.68 15.52
N VAL A 212 -19.23 7.55 16.10
CA VAL A 212 -19.09 8.94 15.66
C VAL A 212 -18.64 8.97 14.20
N VAL A 213 -17.59 8.23 13.84
CA VAL A 213 -17.02 8.21 12.49
C VAL A 213 -17.99 7.62 11.45
N ILE A 214 -18.76 6.59 11.81
CA ILE A 214 -19.66 5.91 10.87
C ILE A 214 -21.01 6.62 10.73
N LEU A 215 -21.59 7.12 11.83
CA LEU A 215 -22.99 7.58 11.87
C LEU A 215 -23.14 9.09 12.05
N ILE A 216 -22.29 9.71 12.88
CA ILE A 216 -22.50 11.09 13.33
C ILE A 216 -21.73 12.07 12.44
N ALA A 217 -20.42 11.88 12.28
CA ALA A 217 -19.54 12.73 11.50
C ALA A 217 -20.04 12.89 10.05
N PRO A 218 -20.39 11.83 9.29
CA PRO A 218 -20.87 12.00 7.92
C PRO A 218 -22.15 12.87 7.85
N ARG A 219 -23.06 12.71 8.82
CA ARG A 219 -24.31 13.48 8.90
C ARG A 219 -24.08 14.94 9.29
N ILE A 220 -23.21 15.21 10.25
CA ILE A 220 -22.87 16.58 10.66
C ILE A 220 -22.16 17.29 9.52
N ILE A 221 -21.09 16.69 9.00
CA ILE A 221 -20.25 17.33 7.98
C ILE A 221 -21.07 17.58 6.70
N SER A 222 -21.96 16.68 6.30
CA SER A 222 -22.84 16.89 5.14
C SER A 222 -23.92 17.98 5.34
N ARG A 223 -24.27 18.33 6.57
CA ARG A 223 -25.30 19.35 6.88
C ARG A 223 -24.73 20.76 7.03
N TYR A 224 -23.50 20.90 7.52
CA TYR A 224 -22.90 22.20 7.78
C TYR A 224 -22.05 22.68 6.60
N ARG A 225 -22.54 23.70 5.88
CA ARG A 225 -21.83 24.36 4.77
C ARG A 225 -20.46 24.95 5.15
N ALA A 226 -20.20 25.17 6.45
CA ALA A 226 -18.89 25.58 6.94
C ALA A 226 -17.77 24.59 6.53
N PHE A 227 -18.08 23.30 6.37
CA PHE A 227 -17.13 22.31 5.89
C PHE A 227 -16.95 22.29 4.36
N GLU A 228 -17.74 23.07 3.61
CA GLU A 228 -17.70 23.09 2.15
C GLU A 228 -16.73 24.13 1.56
N GLN A 229 -16.28 25.13 2.32
CA GLN A 229 -15.56 26.29 1.79
C GLN A 229 -14.05 26.07 1.51
N ASN A 230 -13.67 25.40 0.41
CA ASN A 230 -12.30 25.29 -0.15
C ASN A 230 -11.15 24.75 0.75
N SER A 231 -10.87 25.28 1.95
CA SER A 231 -9.83 24.79 2.89
C SER A 231 -10.29 23.77 3.95
N PRO A 232 -11.54 23.77 4.46
CA PRO A 232 -12.00 22.87 5.51
C PRO A 232 -12.07 21.39 5.09
N ARG A 233 -12.19 21.08 3.80
CA ARG A 233 -12.46 19.70 3.34
C ARG A 233 -11.31 18.74 3.62
N ALA A 234 -10.08 19.11 3.24
CA ALA A 234 -8.90 18.30 3.48
C ALA A 234 -8.60 18.18 4.99
N ILE A 235 -8.81 19.26 5.76
CA ILE A 235 -8.69 19.25 7.22
C ILE A 235 -9.70 18.27 7.84
N THR A 236 -10.93 18.27 7.35
CA THR A 236 -11.98 17.36 7.83
C THR A 236 -11.68 15.91 7.46
N MET A 237 -11.15 15.66 6.26
CA MET A 237 -10.66 14.33 5.86
C MET A 237 -9.56 13.85 6.80
N PHE A 238 -8.57 14.70 7.07
CA PHE A 238 -7.48 14.41 8.00
C PHE A 238 -8.00 14.11 9.41
N ALA A 239 -8.88 14.94 9.95
CA ALA A 239 -9.48 14.75 11.26
C ALA A 239 -10.31 13.45 11.34
N CYS A 240 -11.09 13.13 10.30
CA CYS A 240 -11.86 11.88 10.24
C CYS A 240 -10.93 10.66 10.18
N ALA A 241 -9.86 10.72 9.40
CA ALA A 241 -8.87 9.65 9.30
C ALA A 241 -8.24 9.37 10.67
N LEU A 242 -7.79 10.41 11.39
CA LEU A 242 -7.20 10.27 12.72
C LEU A 242 -8.21 9.79 13.76
N THR A 243 -9.45 10.29 13.72
CA THR A 243 -10.51 9.87 14.66
C THR A 243 -10.86 8.39 14.46
N GLY A 244 -10.98 7.97 13.20
CA GLY A 244 -11.15 6.56 12.85
C GLY A 244 -9.99 5.72 13.37
N ALA A 245 -8.75 6.12 13.08
CA ALA A 245 -7.56 5.42 13.52
C ALA A 245 -7.48 5.26 15.04
N ALA A 246 -7.72 6.35 15.78
CA ALA A 246 -7.76 6.37 17.24
C ALA A 246 -8.83 5.42 17.79
N SER A 247 -10.03 5.39 17.17
CA SER A 247 -11.12 4.50 17.60
C SER A 247 -10.68 3.03 17.59
N THR A 248 -10.07 2.57 16.50
CA THR A 248 -9.60 1.18 16.38
C THR A 248 -8.40 0.90 17.28
N GLN A 249 -7.51 1.87 17.49
CA GLN A 249 -6.37 1.71 18.38
C GLN A 249 -6.79 1.49 19.83
N ILE A 250 -7.78 2.24 20.30
CA ILE A 250 -8.37 2.09 21.64
C ILE A 250 -9.06 0.72 21.78
N LEU A 251 -9.64 0.21 20.69
CA LEU A 251 -10.20 -1.14 20.63
C LEU A 251 -9.15 -2.27 20.57
N GLY A 252 -7.86 -1.95 20.70
CA GLY A 252 -6.78 -2.94 20.59
C GLY A 252 -6.55 -3.44 19.16
N LEU A 253 -7.13 -2.78 18.16
CA LEU A 253 -6.96 -3.08 16.73
C LEU A 253 -5.93 -2.14 16.10
N HIS A 254 -5.42 -2.51 14.92
CA HIS A 254 -4.47 -1.67 14.22
C HIS A 254 -5.12 -0.36 13.72
N PRO A 255 -4.51 0.84 13.92
CA PRO A 255 -5.10 2.13 13.57
C PRO A 255 -5.47 2.29 12.08
N ALA A 256 -4.73 1.62 11.18
CA ALA A 256 -5.03 1.59 9.75
C ALA A 256 -6.48 1.16 9.44
N VAL A 257 -7.03 0.22 10.21
CA VAL A 257 -8.40 -0.31 10.00
C VAL A 257 -9.42 0.82 10.18
N GLY A 258 -9.29 1.60 11.25
CA GLY A 258 -10.20 2.69 11.53
C GLY A 258 -10.11 3.84 10.51
N ALA A 259 -8.92 4.09 9.97
CA ALA A 259 -8.76 5.06 8.89
C ALA A 259 -9.49 4.65 7.59
N ILE A 260 -9.43 3.35 7.21
CA ILE A 260 -10.19 2.83 6.06
C ILE A 260 -11.70 2.96 6.29
N ILE A 261 -12.18 2.56 7.48
CA ILE A 261 -13.60 2.68 7.85
C ILE A 261 -14.05 4.15 7.74
N ALA A 262 -13.25 5.07 8.30
CA ALA A 262 -13.53 6.51 8.20
C ALA A 262 -13.64 6.98 6.75
N GLY A 263 -12.71 6.56 5.87
CA GLY A 263 -12.75 6.91 4.46
C GLY A 263 -13.97 6.33 3.73
N TYR A 264 -14.35 5.09 4.06
CA TYR A 264 -15.48 4.40 3.45
C TYR A 264 -16.83 5.06 3.77
N PHE A 265 -17.00 5.59 4.98
CA PHE A 265 -18.22 6.29 5.39
C PHE A 265 -18.17 7.81 5.15
N PHE A 266 -17.03 8.35 4.67
CA PHE A 266 -16.88 9.78 4.44
C PHE A 266 -17.83 10.30 3.33
N PRO A 267 -18.47 11.48 3.51
CA PRO A 267 -19.47 12.01 2.57
C PRO A 267 -18.92 12.24 1.15
N ALA A 268 -19.64 11.72 0.15
CA ALA A 268 -19.29 11.86 -1.26
C ALA A 268 -19.27 13.31 -1.76
N THR A 269 -20.14 14.16 -1.20
CA THR A 269 -20.29 15.58 -1.57
C THR A 269 -19.02 16.39 -1.29
N LEU A 270 -18.17 15.90 -0.38
CA LEU A 270 -16.95 16.58 0.06
C LEU A 270 -15.69 15.98 -0.54
N THR A 271 -15.79 14.83 -1.23
CA THR A 271 -14.70 14.18 -1.97
C THR A 271 -14.60 14.67 -3.41
N ASN A 272 -14.50 15.99 -3.61
CA ASN A 272 -14.25 16.54 -4.95
C ASN A 272 -12.77 16.41 -5.34
N ASP A 273 -12.47 16.59 -6.63
CA ASP A 273 -11.12 16.40 -7.17
C ASP A 273 -10.09 17.30 -6.49
N ARG A 274 -10.46 18.55 -6.14
CA ARG A 274 -9.56 19.45 -5.39
C ARG A 274 -9.19 18.92 -4.02
N ALA A 275 -10.16 18.45 -3.22
CA ALA A 275 -9.89 17.92 -1.89
C ALA A 275 -9.07 16.62 -1.96
N LYS A 276 -9.36 15.77 -2.95
CA LYS A 276 -8.54 14.58 -3.23
C LYS A 276 -7.10 14.96 -3.59
N HIS A 277 -6.91 15.96 -4.44
CA HIS A 277 -5.57 16.40 -4.84
C HIS A 277 -4.75 16.93 -3.66
N VAL A 278 -5.38 17.70 -2.76
CA VAL A 278 -4.73 18.15 -1.52
C VAL A 278 -4.38 16.97 -0.62
N LEU A 279 -5.31 16.03 -0.41
CA LEU A 279 -5.07 14.83 0.37
C LEU A 279 -3.89 14.01 -0.19
N GLU A 280 -3.89 13.77 -1.51
CA GLU A 280 -2.80 13.08 -2.22
C GLU A 280 -1.47 13.81 -2.08
N THR A 281 -1.46 15.15 -2.17
CA THR A 281 -0.24 15.95 -1.98
C THR A 281 0.35 15.78 -0.57
N VAL A 282 -0.51 15.78 0.45
CA VAL A 282 -0.08 15.56 1.85
C VAL A 282 0.41 14.12 2.05
N ILE A 283 -0.26 13.15 1.44
CA ILE A 283 0.15 11.74 1.44
C ILE A 283 1.55 11.59 0.81
N ASP A 284 1.77 12.18 -0.37
CA ASP A 284 3.05 12.15 -1.10
C ASP A 284 4.19 12.78 -0.30
N LEU A 285 3.88 13.79 0.53
CA LEU A 285 4.83 14.42 1.44
C LEU A 285 5.21 13.52 2.62
N LEU A 286 4.25 12.80 3.20
CA LEU A 286 4.43 12.05 4.45
C LEU A 286 4.85 10.58 4.25
N ILE A 287 4.43 9.94 3.16
CA ILE A 287 4.75 8.54 2.85
C ILE A 287 6.26 8.22 2.84
N PRO A 288 7.15 9.08 2.32
CA PRO A 288 8.59 8.85 2.43
C PRO A 288 9.08 8.56 3.85
N ALA A 289 8.54 9.28 4.84
CA ALA A 289 8.86 9.08 6.25
C ALA A 289 8.40 7.71 6.75
N PHE A 290 7.27 7.21 6.25
CA PHE A 290 6.80 5.85 6.55
C PHE A 290 7.79 4.79 6.08
N PHE A 291 8.31 4.89 4.86
CA PHE A 291 9.28 3.91 4.35
C PHE A 291 10.60 3.94 5.10
N VAL A 292 11.07 5.12 5.51
CA VAL A 292 12.25 5.26 6.38
C VAL A 292 11.98 4.66 7.77
N ALA A 293 10.85 4.98 8.39
CA ALA A 293 10.50 4.43 9.70
C ALA A 293 10.39 2.89 9.67
N ALA A 294 9.75 2.36 8.63
CA ALA A 294 9.58 0.94 8.45
C ALA A 294 10.91 0.20 8.24
N SER A 295 11.86 0.81 7.50
CA SER A 295 13.17 0.22 7.23
C SER A 295 14.11 0.25 8.44
N LEU A 296 14.07 1.30 9.26
CA LEU A 296 14.78 1.38 10.54
C LEU A 296 14.35 0.30 11.53
N SER A 297 13.16 -0.27 11.33
CA SER A 297 12.61 -1.32 12.17
C SER A 297 13.03 -2.74 11.73
N VAL A 298 13.76 -2.87 10.61
CA VAL A 298 14.21 -4.16 10.07
C VAL A 298 15.62 -4.48 10.57
N PRO A 299 15.83 -5.58 11.31
CA PRO A 299 17.16 -5.99 11.73
C PRO A 299 17.98 -6.50 10.54
N LEU A 300 19.22 -6.02 10.42
CA LEU A 300 20.14 -6.43 9.33
C LEU A 300 20.46 -7.93 9.33
N HIS A 301 20.40 -8.59 10.49
CA HIS A 301 20.62 -10.04 10.55
C HIS A 301 19.58 -10.83 9.76
N THR A 302 18.36 -10.32 9.60
CA THR A 302 17.33 -11.00 8.80
C THR A 302 17.61 -10.99 7.30
N LEU A 303 18.46 -10.08 6.81
CA LEU A 303 18.96 -10.11 5.43
C LEU A 303 19.94 -11.27 5.24
N ARG A 304 20.72 -11.62 6.27
CA ARG A 304 21.59 -12.81 6.24
C ARG A 304 20.76 -14.09 6.20
N ASP A 305 19.64 -14.14 6.92
CA ASP A 305 18.72 -15.28 6.90
C ASP A 305 18.06 -15.47 5.52
N GLN A 306 17.89 -14.40 4.72
CA GLN A 306 17.46 -14.50 3.31
C GLN A 306 18.46 -15.22 2.41
N LEU A 307 19.77 -15.18 2.74
CA LEU A 307 20.81 -15.91 2.01
C LEU A 307 20.92 -17.39 2.44
N SER A 308 20.20 -17.82 3.48
CA SER A 308 20.14 -19.24 3.83
C SER A 308 19.47 -20.06 2.72
N ARG A 309 19.82 -21.35 2.59
CA ARG A 309 19.23 -22.22 1.56
C ARG A 309 17.71 -22.31 1.67
N GLN A 310 17.18 -22.36 2.90
CA GLN A 310 15.74 -22.36 3.17
C GLN A 310 15.10 -21.00 2.87
N GLY A 311 15.76 -19.90 3.26
CA GLY A 311 15.32 -18.55 2.95
C GLY A 311 15.25 -18.27 1.44
N LEU A 312 16.23 -18.73 0.67
CA LEU A 312 16.25 -18.58 -0.78
C LEU A 312 15.12 -19.38 -1.45
N LEU A 313 14.85 -20.61 -0.98
CA LEU A 313 13.71 -21.41 -1.45
C LEU A 313 12.37 -20.74 -1.15
N CYS A 314 12.21 -20.17 0.05
CA CYS A 314 11.03 -19.39 0.42
C CYS A 314 10.83 -18.20 -0.51
N VAL A 315 11.86 -17.34 -0.67
CA VAL A 315 11.81 -16.17 -1.56
C VAL A 315 11.49 -16.58 -3.00
N LEU A 316 12.15 -17.60 -3.53
CA LEU A 316 11.94 -18.08 -4.89
C LEU A 316 10.51 -18.60 -5.08
N SER A 317 10.02 -19.44 -4.17
CA SER A 317 8.67 -20.00 -4.25
C SER A 317 7.59 -18.91 -4.21
N LEU A 318 7.74 -17.94 -3.31
CA LEU A 318 6.80 -16.82 -3.18
C LEU A 318 6.89 -15.84 -4.34
N THR A 319 8.08 -15.66 -4.93
CA THR A 319 8.25 -14.89 -6.17
C THR A 319 7.46 -15.56 -7.30
N ILE A 320 7.66 -16.86 -7.51
CA ILE A 320 6.98 -17.61 -8.56
C ILE A 320 5.46 -17.55 -8.33
N ALA A 321 5.00 -17.77 -7.10
CA ALA A 321 3.58 -17.69 -6.76
C ALA A 321 3.02 -16.27 -7.00
N ALA A 322 3.74 -15.22 -6.62
CA ALA A 322 3.34 -13.84 -6.86
C ALA A 322 3.10 -13.56 -8.34
N PHE A 323 4.08 -13.87 -9.20
CA PHE A 323 3.95 -13.66 -10.64
C PHE A 323 2.89 -14.55 -11.27
N ALA A 324 2.94 -15.86 -11.00
CA ALA A 324 2.03 -16.83 -11.59
C ALA A 324 0.58 -16.54 -11.22
N SER A 325 0.32 -16.21 -9.96
CA SER A 325 -1.04 -15.98 -9.47
C SER A 325 -1.72 -14.80 -10.18
N LYS A 326 -0.98 -13.71 -10.39
CA LYS A 326 -1.48 -12.49 -11.08
C LYS A 326 -1.61 -12.68 -12.58
N LEU A 327 -0.60 -13.31 -13.21
CA LEU A 327 -0.62 -13.59 -14.64
C LEU A 327 -1.78 -14.53 -14.99
N LEU A 328 -1.97 -15.60 -14.21
CA LEU A 328 -3.07 -16.54 -14.40
C LEU A 328 -4.43 -15.90 -14.10
N ALA A 329 -4.56 -15.14 -13.01
CA ALA A 329 -5.81 -14.42 -12.69
C ALA A 329 -6.24 -13.50 -13.83
N GLY A 330 -5.33 -12.65 -14.32
CA GLY A 330 -5.61 -11.74 -15.44
C GLY A 330 -5.87 -12.49 -16.74
N TYR A 331 -5.12 -13.55 -17.02
CA TYR A 331 -5.30 -14.35 -18.23
C TYR A 331 -6.67 -15.03 -18.25
N PHE A 332 -7.03 -15.77 -17.20
CA PHE A 332 -8.32 -16.47 -17.13
C PHE A 332 -9.50 -15.50 -17.08
N PHE A 333 -9.38 -14.40 -16.33
CA PHE A 333 -10.41 -13.36 -16.31
C PHE A 333 -10.61 -12.77 -17.71
N GLY A 334 -9.53 -12.36 -18.38
CA GLY A 334 -9.59 -11.79 -19.72
C GLY A 334 -10.20 -12.77 -20.73
N ARG A 335 -9.78 -14.03 -20.72
CA ARG A 335 -10.34 -15.08 -21.59
C ARG A 335 -11.82 -15.32 -21.34
N SER A 336 -12.26 -15.32 -20.07
CA SER A 336 -13.68 -15.45 -19.71
C SER A 336 -14.55 -14.26 -20.17
N ARG A 337 -13.91 -13.11 -20.45
CA ARG A 337 -14.54 -11.90 -21.00
C ARG A 337 -14.34 -11.74 -22.51
N GLY A 338 -13.82 -12.76 -23.19
CA GLY A 338 -13.62 -12.74 -24.64
C GLY A 338 -12.40 -11.92 -25.10
N TYR A 339 -11.52 -11.48 -24.19
CA TYR A 339 -10.29 -10.80 -24.58
C TYR A 339 -9.38 -11.75 -25.37
N THR A 340 -8.61 -11.18 -26.30
CA THR A 340 -7.56 -11.93 -27.02
C THR A 340 -6.56 -12.49 -26.01
N ARG A 341 -5.83 -13.56 -26.38
CA ARG A 341 -4.78 -14.13 -25.51
C ARG A 341 -3.79 -13.05 -25.05
N ARG A 342 -3.45 -12.13 -25.97
CA ARG A 342 -2.56 -10.99 -25.71
C ARG A 342 -3.15 -10.01 -24.67
N ALA A 343 -4.37 -9.52 -24.90
CA ALA A 343 -5.03 -8.61 -23.96
C ALA A 343 -5.25 -9.25 -22.57
N SER A 344 -5.45 -10.57 -22.54
CA SER A 344 -5.57 -11.34 -21.30
C SER A 344 -4.22 -11.43 -20.56
N SER A 345 -3.12 -11.66 -21.26
CA SER A 345 -1.78 -11.63 -20.67
C SER A 345 -1.37 -10.22 -20.21
N GLN A 346 -1.74 -9.17 -20.96
CA GLN A 346 -1.52 -7.77 -20.57
C GLN A 346 -2.27 -7.43 -19.28
N LEU A 347 -3.51 -7.92 -19.11
CA LEU A 347 -4.25 -7.77 -17.87
C LEU A 347 -3.47 -8.39 -16.69
N GLY A 348 -2.97 -9.60 -16.86
CA GLY A 348 -2.16 -10.26 -15.84
C GLY A 348 -0.87 -9.50 -15.50
N ALA A 349 -0.20 -8.91 -16.51
CA ALA A 349 0.97 -8.08 -16.29
C ALA A 349 0.62 -6.83 -15.47
N LEU A 350 -0.47 -6.13 -15.79
CA LEU A 350 -0.93 -4.98 -15.02
C LEU A 350 -1.29 -5.33 -13.57
N LEU A 351 -1.82 -6.52 -13.30
CA LEU A 351 -2.15 -6.94 -11.93
C LEU A 351 -0.92 -7.17 -11.04
N ASN A 352 0.30 -7.22 -11.60
CA ASN A 352 1.54 -7.30 -10.83
C ASN A 352 1.98 -5.96 -10.23
N CYS A 353 1.28 -4.85 -10.51
CA CYS A 353 1.55 -3.56 -9.89
C CYS A 353 1.42 -3.64 -8.37
N ARG A 354 2.56 -3.56 -7.69
CA ARG A 354 2.70 -3.51 -6.25
C ARG A 354 3.27 -2.16 -5.84
N GLY A 355 3.40 -1.93 -4.55
CA GLY A 355 3.96 -0.69 -4.04
C GLY A 355 3.45 -0.40 -2.65
N VAL A 356 2.98 0.83 -2.45
CA VAL A 356 2.67 1.38 -1.13
C VAL A 356 1.66 0.52 -0.36
N THR A 357 0.60 0.01 -0.99
CA THR A 357 -0.42 -0.81 -0.32
C THR A 357 0.14 -2.12 0.23
N GLU A 358 1.00 -2.81 -0.53
CA GLU A 358 1.62 -4.07 -0.07
C GLU A 358 2.55 -3.82 1.12
N ILE A 359 3.39 -2.79 1.03
CA ILE A 359 4.32 -2.44 2.12
C ILE A 359 3.56 -1.95 3.34
N ALA A 360 2.45 -1.22 3.15
CA ALA A 360 1.53 -0.85 4.22
C ALA A 360 0.98 -2.08 4.93
N ILE A 361 0.44 -3.07 4.20
CA ILE A 361 -0.05 -4.33 4.78
C ILE A 361 1.08 -5.05 5.51
N ALA A 362 2.26 -5.20 4.88
CA ALA A 362 3.42 -5.85 5.49
C ALA A 362 3.83 -5.15 6.80
N SER A 363 3.82 -3.82 6.82
CA SER A 363 4.16 -3.03 8.00
C SER A 363 3.14 -3.22 9.12
N VAL A 364 1.84 -3.20 8.80
CA VAL A 364 0.77 -3.53 9.76
C VAL A 364 0.99 -4.92 10.37
N GLY A 365 1.30 -5.93 9.55
CA GLY A 365 1.56 -7.28 10.04
C GLY A 365 2.78 -7.37 10.93
N TYR A 366 3.85 -6.64 10.59
CA TYR A 366 5.09 -6.61 11.36
C TYR A 366 4.91 -5.88 12.70
N GLN A 367 4.24 -4.73 12.70
CA GLN A 367 3.92 -3.97 13.91
C GLN A 367 3.00 -4.75 14.85
N ALA A 368 2.02 -5.47 14.29
CA ALA A 368 1.17 -6.39 15.03
C ALA A 368 1.90 -7.68 15.47
N GLN A 369 3.17 -7.87 15.07
CA GLN A 369 3.97 -9.06 15.34
C GLN A 369 3.33 -10.36 14.81
N LEU A 370 2.49 -10.25 13.79
CA LEU A 370 1.90 -11.37 13.07
C LEU A 370 2.92 -12.06 12.17
N ILE A 371 3.71 -11.24 11.49
CA ILE A 371 4.82 -11.68 10.64
C ILE A 371 6.15 -11.27 11.27
N GLY A 372 7.16 -12.10 11.09
CA GLY A 372 8.51 -11.82 11.57
C GLY A 372 9.23 -10.78 10.70
N ALA A 373 10.37 -10.30 11.20
CA ALA A 373 11.22 -9.38 10.46
C ALA A 373 11.71 -9.96 9.11
N TYR A 374 11.98 -11.28 9.06
CA TYR A 374 12.31 -11.99 7.82
C TYR A 374 11.21 -11.83 6.76
N ALA A 375 9.96 -12.12 7.13
CA ALA A 375 8.81 -12.02 6.23
C ALA A 375 8.58 -10.58 5.78
N PHE A 376 8.69 -9.61 6.70
CA PHE A 376 8.56 -8.19 6.37
C PHE A 376 9.63 -7.73 5.36
N ALA A 377 10.90 -8.03 5.60
CA ALA A 377 11.99 -7.68 4.70
C ALA A 377 11.81 -8.33 3.31
N MET A 378 11.39 -9.60 3.29
CA MET A 378 11.11 -10.33 2.05
C MET A 378 9.95 -9.70 1.26
N LEU A 379 8.83 -9.37 1.92
CA LEU A 379 7.68 -8.72 1.28
C LEU A 379 8.08 -7.36 0.68
N CYS A 380 8.86 -6.55 1.40
CA CYS A 380 9.38 -5.29 0.87
C CYS A 380 10.27 -5.49 -0.36
N GLY A 381 11.18 -6.45 -0.33
CA GLY A 381 12.04 -6.79 -1.46
C GLY A 381 11.24 -7.27 -2.68
N LEU A 382 10.27 -8.15 -2.47
CA LEU A 382 9.38 -8.64 -3.52
C LEU A 382 8.51 -7.53 -4.11
N ALA A 383 7.98 -6.63 -3.28
CA ALA A 383 7.19 -5.48 -3.72
C ALA A 383 7.99 -4.59 -4.69
N ILE A 384 9.26 -4.30 -4.38
CA ILE A 384 10.14 -3.53 -5.27
C ILE A 384 10.40 -4.31 -6.56
N PHE A 385 10.82 -5.58 -6.44
CA PHE A 385 11.21 -6.40 -7.58
C PHE A 385 10.07 -6.59 -8.59
N THR A 386 8.90 -7.02 -8.12
CA THR A 386 7.71 -7.25 -8.96
C THR A 386 7.22 -5.98 -9.64
N THR A 387 7.22 -4.85 -8.94
CA THR A 387 6.84 -3.54 -9.50
C THR A 387 7.81 -3.10 -10.59
N ALA A 388 9.12 -3.26 -10.36
CA ALA A 388 10.15 -2.94 -11.36
C ALA A 388 10.05 -3.80 -12.62
N VAL A 389 9.64 -5.07 -12.47
CA VAL A 389 9.43 -6.00 -13.60
C VAL A 389 8.11 -5.75 -14.34
N THR A 390 7.11 -5.12 -13.71
CA THR A 390 5.77 -4.97 -14.27
C THR A 390 5.73 -4.22 -15.60
N ALA A 391 6.37 -3.04 -15.68
CA ALA A 391 6.39 -2.26 -16.91
C ALA A 391 7.17 -2.94 -18.06
N PRO A 392 8.38 -3.50 -17.84
CA PRO A 392 9.07 -4.34 -18.83
C PRO A 392 8.23 -5.53 -19.29
N LEU A 393 7.57 -6.22 -18.36
CA LEU A 393 6.73 -7.39 -18.66
C LEU A 393 5.54 -7.01 -19.53
N PHE A 394 4.88 -5.89 -19.23
CA PHE A 394 3.78 -5.38 -20.06
C PHE A 394 4.27 -5.07 -21.49
N ARG A 395 5.40 -4.35 -21.62
CA ARG A 395 5.98 -3.98 -22.92
C ARG A 395 6.44 -5.18 -23.73
N ALA A 396 6.94 -6.24 -23.08
CA ALA A 396 7.32 -7.48 -23.75
C ALA A 396 6.12 -8.21 -24.38
N VAL A 397 4.92 -8.03 -23.81
CA VAL A 397 3.66 -8.57 -24.36
C VAL A 397 3.08 -7.64 -25.45
N GLU A 398 3.50 -6.38 -25.50
CA GLU A 398 3.08 -5.37 -26.49
C GLU A 398 3.92 -5.45 -27.79
N PRO A 399 3.33 -5.34 -28.99
CA PRO A 399 4.10 -5.29 -30.23
C PRO A 399 4.90 -3.97 -30.34
N ARG A 400 6.13 -4.04 -30.89
CA ARG A 400 6.99 -2.88 -31.26
C ARG A 400 6.36 -1.89 -32.28
N ALA A 401 5.07 -2.00 -32.59
CA ALA A 401 4.42 -1.32 -33.72
C ALA A 401 3.91 0.10 -33.41
N HIS A 402 3.78 0.52 -32.15
CA HIS A 402 3.38 1.90 -31.81
C HIS A 402 4.54 2.88 -31.62
N THR A 403 5.79 2.42 -31.63
CA THR A 403 6.96 3.29 -31.51
C THR A 403 7.32 4.00 -32.83
N ARG A 404 6.84 3.50 -33.98
CA ARG A 404 7.13 4.10 -35.30
C ARG A 404 6.12 5.14 -35.78
N SER A 405 4.93 5.25 -35.19
CA SER A 405 3.94 6.27 -35.62
C SER A 405 4.18 7.66 -35.02
N ILE A 406 5.14 7.80 -34.09
CA ILE A 406 5.48 9.10 -33.48
C ILE A 406 6.67 9.76 -34.18
N GLU A 407 7.63 8.99 -34.71
CA GLU A 407 8.71 9.55 -35.57
C GLU A 407 8.17 10.07 -36.91
N GLY A 408 7.08 9.51 -37.44
CA GLY A 408 6.45 9.98 -38.69
C GLY A 408 5.68 11.29 -38.58
N ILE A 409 5.33 11.75 -37.37
CA ILE A 409 4.58 13.01 -37.17
C ILE A 409 5.54 14.18 -36.87
N SER A 410 6.73 13.92 -36.30
CA SER A 410 7.72 14.97 -36.04
C SER A 410 8.51 15.42 -37.28
N VAL A 411 8.45 14.68 -38.38
CA VAL A 411 9.16 15.02 -39.65
C VAL A 411 8.21 15.66 -40.68
N ALA A 412 6.90 15.68 -40.42
CA ALA A 412 5.90 16.22 -41.36
C ALA A 412 5.42 17.65 -41.04
N SER A 413 6.02 18.32 -40.05
CA SER A 413 5.80 19.75 -39.78
C SER A 413 7.14 20.48 -39.81
N GLY A 414 7.69 20.56 -41.03
CA GLY A 414 8.60 21.64 -41.41
C GLY A 414 7.83 22.92 -41.70
#